data_AF-A0A2D7ICA0-F1
#
_entry.id   AF-A0A2D7ICA0-F1
#
_cell.length_a   1.000
_cell.length_b   1.000
_cell.length_c   1.000
_cell.angle_alpha   90.00
_cell.angle_beta   90.00
_cell.angle_gamma   90.00
#
_symmetry.space_group_name_H-M   'P 1'
#
loop_
_entity.id
_entity.type
_entity.pdbx_description
1 polymer ?
#
loop_
_entity_poly.entity_id
_entity_poly.type
_entity_poly.pdbx_seq_one_letter_code
_entity_poly.pdbx_strand_id
1 'polypeptide(L)'
;MKKYFILVLLFIPALKAQAQYWQQHAEYYMDFKIDVSDFSFTGEQELVYTNNSPDTITKVYYHLFFNAFRPGSQMDVRSRTIRDPDSRIGSRIFELEEKDYGELNVFSLKQNGRSLEISQRETILLSDSSADKYAQSGKAFAAEL
;
A
#
# COMPACT_ATOMS: atom_id res chain seq x y z
N MET A 1 -19.55 -49.38 42.32
CA MET A 1 -19.79 -47.99 41.85
C MET A 1 -18.53 -47.47 41.19
N LYS A 2 -18.68 -46.87 39.99
CA LYS A 2 -17.73 -45.99 39.28
C LYS A 2 -16.28 -46.50 39.06
N LYS A 3 -16.07 -47.36 38.05
CA LYS A 3 -14.71 -47.62 37.49
C LYS A 3 -14.56 -47.32 35.99
N TYR A 4 -15.61 -46.83 35.33
CA TYR A 4 -15.59 -46.52 33.88
C TYR A 4 -15.55 -45.02 33.55
N PHE A 5 -15.29 -44.15 34.53
CA PHE A 5 -15.36 -42.69 34.31
C PHE A 5 -14.09 -42.08 33.68
N ILE A 6 -13.04 -42.87 33.44
CA ILE A 6 -11.74 -42.36 32.96
C ILE A 6 -11.50 -42.59 31.45
N LEU A 7 -12.40 -43.29 30.74
CA LEU A 7 -12.19 -43.57 29.31
C LEU A 7 -12.73 -42.50 28.34
N VAL A 8 -13.33 -41.41 28.83
CA VAL A 8 -13.90 -40.35 27.98
C VAL A 8 -12.91 -39.20 27.71
N LEU A 9 -11.80 -39.15 28.43
CA LEU A 9 -10.82 -38.05 28.32
C LEU A 9 -9.79 -38.21 27.18
N LEU A 10 -9.79 -39.37 26.48
CA LEU A 10 -8.88 -39.66 25.37
C LEU A 10 -9.45 -39.32 23.97
N PHE A 11 -10.67 -38.80 23.91
CA PHE A 11 -11.32 -38.33 22.69
C PHE A 11 -11.60 -36.82 22.72
N ILE A 12 -10.70 -36.04 23.34
CA ILE A 12 -10.67 -34.59 23.07
C ILE A 12 -10.05 -34.48 21.67
N PRO A 13 -10.81 -34.15 20.61
CA PRO A 13 -10.18 -33.81 19.34
C PRO A 13 -9.22 -32.67 19.65
N ALA A 14 -7.95 -32.84 19.28
CA ALA A 14 -6.99 -31.76 19.32
C ALA A 14 -7.55 -30.63 18.44
N LEU A 15 -8.28 -29.71 19.07
CA LEU A 15 -8.68 -28.44 18.49
C LEU A 15 -7.39 -27.84 18.00
N LYS A 16 -7.20 -27.89 16.68
CA LYS A 16 -6.06 -27.28 16.03
C LYS A 16 -6.21 -25.79 16.25
N ALA A 17 -5.64 -25.30 17.34
CA ALA A 17 -5.24 -23.91 17.51
C ALA A 17 -4.07 -23.64 16.57
N GLN A 18 -4.24 -23.93 15.28
CA GLN A 18 -3.37 -23.36 14.27
C GLN A 18 -3.76 -21.89 14.22
N ALA A 19 -2.90 -21.04 14.76
CA ALA A 19 -3.04 -19.60 14.61
C ALA A 19 -3.29 -19.32 13.12
N GLN A 20 -4.39 -18.63 12.81
CA GLN A 20 -4.69 -18.19 11.46
C GLN A 20 -3.48 -17.37 10.97
N TYR A 21 -2.75 -17.92 10.00
CA TYR A 21 -1.52 -17.33 9.50
C TYR A 21 -1.86 -16.11 8.66
N TRP A 22 -1.65 -14.92 9.22
CA TRP A 22 -2.08 -13.64 8.65
C TRP A 22 -0.97 -12.89 7.91
N GLN A 23 0.22 -13.50 7.77
CA GLN A 23 1.33 -12.88 7.05
C GLN A 23 0.92 -12.65 5.60
N GLN A 24 0.98 -11.39 5.16
CA GLN A 24 0.68 -11.02 3.79
C GLN A 24 1.95 -11.07 2.95
N HIS A 25 1.81 -11.33 1.65
CA HIS A 25 2.93 -11.34 0.71
C HIS A 25 2.63 -10.42 -0.48
N ALA A 26 3.65 -9.71 -0.92
CA ALA A 26 3.58 -8.75 -2.01
C ALA A 26 4.84 -8.91 -2.86
N GLU A 27 4.64 -9.21 -4.15
CA GLU A 27 5.70 -9.27 -5.14
C GLU A 27 5.56 -8.08 -6.07
N TYR A 28 6.66 -7.37 -6.31
CA TYR A 28 6.67 -6.19 -7.17
C TYR A 28 7.55 -6.45 -8.38
N TYR A 29 6.99 -6.16 -9.55
CA TYR A 29 7.68 -6.14 -10.83
C TYR A 29 7.60 -4.72 -11.35
N MET A 30 8.73 -4.15 -11.74
CA MET A 30 8.84 -2.74 -12.11
C MET A 30 9.69 -2.61 -13.36
N ASP A 31 9.17 -1.91 -14.36
CA ASP A 31 9.90 -1.51 -15.56
C ASP A 31 9.82 0.01 -15.70
N PHE A 32 10.95 0.69 -15.50
CA PHE A 32 11.04 2.14 -15.54
C PHE A 32 12.10 2.60 -16.53
N LYS A 33 11.75 3.64 -17.28
CA LYS A 33 12.67 4.41 -18.12
C LYS A 33 12.97 5.72 -17.42
N ILE A 34 14.25 6.01 -17.21
CA ILE A 34 14.74 7.22 -16.58
C ILE A 34 15.32 8.12 -17.66
N ASP A 35 14.84 9.36 -17.74
CA ASP A 35 15.47 10.41 -18.53
C ASP A 35 16.38 11.25 -17.62
N VAL A 36 17.68 11.15 -17.86
CA VAL A 36 18.70 11.85 -17.06
C VAL A 36 18.84 13.33 -17.43
N SER A 37 18.26 13.75 -18.56
CA SER A 37 18.35 15.13 -19.02
C SER A 37 17.43 16.08 -18.24
N ASP A 38 16.28 15.57 -17.80
CA ASP A 38 15.27 16.31 -17.03
C ASP A 38 14.91 15.65 -15.69
N PHE A 39 15.62 14.59 -15.30
CA PHE A 39 15.40 13.82 -14.07
C PHE A 39 13.99 13.21 -13.95
N SER A 40 13.33 12.97 -15.07
CA SER A 40 12.02 12.32 -15.10
C SER A 40 12.13 10.80 -15.20
N PHE A 41 11.03 10.11 -14.88
CA PHE A 41 10.87 8.71 -15.19
C PHE A 41 9.42 8.41 -15.59
N THR A 42 9.26 7.34 -16.36
CA THR A 42 7.96 6.77 -16.71
C THR A 42 8.07 5.26 -16.65
N GLY A 43 6.99 4.56 -16.34
CA GLY A 43 7.06 3.12 -16.28
C GLY A 43 5.79 2.42 -15.84
N GLU A 44 5.92 1.11 -15.70
CA GLU A 44 4.86 0.25 -15.24
C GLU A 44 5.32 -0.51 -14.01
N GLN A 45 4.40 -0.67 -13.05
CA GLN A 45 4.59 -1.49 -11.87
C GLN A 45 3.47 -2.51 -11.78
N GLU A 46 3.81 -3.79 -11.64
CA GLU A 46 2.89 -4.86 -11.28
C GLU A 46 3.14 -5.30 -9.82
N LEU A 47 2.06 -5.38 -9.04
CA LEU A 47 2.03 -5.87 -7.66
C LEU A 47 1.15 -7.11 -7.58
N VAL A 48 1.74 -8.27 -7.28
CA VAL A 48 0.99 -9.49 -6.97
C VAL A 48 0.85 -9.62 -5.46
N TYR A 49 -0.39 -9.51 -4.97
CA TYR A 49 -0.70 -9.56 -3.54
C TYR A 49 -1.37 -10.88 -3.13
N THR A 50 -0.77 -11.55 -2.15
CA THR A 50 -1.34 -12.74 -1.52
C THR A 50 -2.04 -12.34 -0.22
N ASN A 51 -3.37 -12.35 -0.27
CA ASN A 51 -4.23 -12.14 0.89
C ASN A 51 -4.45 -13.45 1.66
N ASN A 52 -3.85 -13.60 2.84
CA ASN A 52 -4.09 -14.76 3.71
C ASN A 52 -5.22 -14.54 4.73
N SER A 53 -5.88 -13.38 4.69
CA SER A 53 -7.07 -13.11 5.51
C SER A 53 -8.32 -13.76 4.90
N PRO A 54 -9.28 -14.23 5.72
CA PRO A 54 -10.62 -14.59 5.22
C PRO A 54 -11.39 -13.37 4.67
N ASP A 55 -10.99 -12.16 5.04
CA ASP A 55 -11.67 -10.93 4.63
C ASP A 55 -11.21 -10.47 3.24
N THR A 56 -12.18 -10.04 2.44
CA THR A 56 -11.94 -9.50 1.09
C THR A 56 -11.45 -8.05 1.18
N ILE A 57 -10.34 -7.75 0.52
CA ILE A 57 -9.83 -6.37 0.40
C ILE A 57 -10.62 -5.65 -0.68
N THR A 58 -11.31 -4.58 -0.29
CA THR A 58 -12.14 -3.75 -1.19
C THR A 58 -11.54 -2.38 -1.48
N LYS A 59 -10.49 -1.99 -0.76
CA LYS A 59 -9.80 -0.70 -0.93
C LYS A 59 -8.31 -0.93 -0.87
N VAL A 60 -7.59 -0.26 -1.76
CA VAL A 60 -6.13 -0.25 -1.76
C VAL A 60 -5.64 1.18 -1.68
N TYR A 61 -4.54 1.35 -0.94
CA TYR A 61 -3.88 2.63 -0.72
C TYR A 61 -2.42 2.47 -1.13
N TYR A 62 -1.97 3.28 -2.08
CA TYR A 62 -0.55 3.39 -2.42
C TYR A 62 0.02 4.67 -1.84
N HIS A 63 1.24 4.59 -1.34
CA HIS A 63 1.96 5.76 -0.84
C HIS A 63 2.76 6.40 -1.97
N LEU A 64 2.42 7.65 -2.27
CA LEU A 64 3.15 8.50 -3.21
C LEU A 64 4.09 9.42 -2.42
N PHE A 65 5.08 8.83 -1.74
CA PHE A 65 5.88 9.55 -0.74
C PHE A 65 6.65 10.75 -1.29
N PHE A 66 7.06 10.73 -2.55
CA PHE A 66 7.78 11.85 -3.17
C PHE A 66 6.96 13.14 -3.19
N ASN A 67 5.63 13.05 -3.29
CA ASN A 67 4.73 14.21 -3.26
C ASN A 67 4.73 14.92 -1.90
N ALA A 68 5.29 14.33 -0.85
CA ALA A 68 5.48 15.00 0.43
C ALA A 68 6.56 16.09 0.35
N PHE A 69 7.52 15.99 -0.58
CA PHE A 69 8.70 16.84 -0.63
C PHE A 69 8.59 17.94 -1.70
N ARG A 70 7.40 18.55 -1.83
CA ARG A 70 7.17 19.73 -2.66
C ARG A 70 6.66 20.92 -1.82
N PRO A 71 6.96 22.17 -2.21
CA PRO A 71 6.39 23.34 -1.59
C PRO A 71 4.86 23.27 -1.51
N GLY A 72 4.28 23.64 -0.37
CA GLY A 72 2.83 23.61 -0.16
C GLY A 72 2.23 22.23 0.16
N SER A 73 3.02 21.16 0.16
CA SER A 73 2.54 19.84 0.62
C SER A 73 2.13 19.88 2.09
N GLN A 74 1.36 18.88 2.52
CA GLN A 74 1.04 18.74 3.95
C GLN A 74 2.29 18.60 4.83
N MET A 75 3.35 17.98 4.31
CA MET A 75 4.62 17.85 5.04
C MET A 75 5.32 19.22 5.17
N ASP A 76 5.39 20.01 4.10
CA ASP A 76 5.94 21.37 4.15
C ASP A 76 5.19 22.25 5.17
N VAL A 77 3.86 22.31 5.05
CA VAL A 77 3.05 23.12 5.95
C VAL A 77 3.23 22.66 7.39
N ARG A 78 3.25 21.34 7.63
CA ARG A 78 3.44 20.78 8.97
C ARG A 78 4.84 21.06 9.52
N SER A 79 5.90 20.88 8.73
CA SER A 79 7.29 21.07 9.19
C SER A 79 7.58 22.52 9.59
N ARG A 80 6.79 23.49 9.11
CA ARG A 80 6.90 24.91 9.50
C ARG A 80 5.95 25.33 10.62
N THR A 81 4.90 24.57 10.90
CA THR A 81 3.84 24.98 11.84
C THR A 81 3.83 24.23 13.18
N ILE A 82 4.53 23.09 13.27
CA ILE A 82 4.66 22.38 14.55
C ILE A 82 5.59 23.12 15.51
N ARG A 83 5.33 22.99 16.82
CA ARG A 83 6.07 23.67 17.89
C ARG A 83 7.56 23.30 17.94
N ASP A 84 7.88 22.08 17.58
CA ASP A 84 9.23 21.52 17.62
C ASP A 84 9.52 20.84 16.27
N PRO A 85 9.85 21.63 15.24
CA PRO A 85 10.10 21.09 13.92
C PRO A 85 11.44 20.36 13.85
N ASP A 86 11.48 19.24 13.12
CA ASP A 86 12.75 18.55 12.85
C ASP A 86 13.69 19.51 12.11
N SER A 87 14.83 19.82 12.73
CA SER A 87 15.82 20.76 12.21
C SER A 87 16.42 20.33 10.88
N ARG A 88 16.32 19.04 10.53
CA ARG A 88 16.75 18.51 9.23
C ARG A 88 15.75 18.83 8.11
N ILE A 89 14.51 19.22 8.44
CA ILE A 89 13.48 19.55 7.46
C ILE A 89 13.13 21.04 7.57
N GLY A 90 12.58 21.50 8.68
CA GLY A 90 12.20 22.91 8.90
C GLY A 90 11.50 23.54 7.68
N SER A 91 12.07 24.64 7.18
CA SER A 91 11.60 25.37 6.00
C SER A 91 12.19 24.86 4.67
N ARG A 92 13.04 23.83 4.67
CA ARG A 92 13.79 23.41 3.47
C ARG A 92 12.89 23.00 2.31
N ILE A 93 11.73 22.38 2.59
CA ILE A 93 10.78 21.97 1.54
C ILE A 93 10.10 23.20 0.91
N PHE A 94 9.77 24.21 1.72
CA PHE A 94 9.21 25.47 1.26
C PHE A 94 10.19 26.24 0.35
N GLU A 95 11.48 26.13 0.64
CA GLU A 95 12.56 26.84 -0.05
C GLU A 95 13.02 26.14 -1.34
N LEU A 96 12.46 24.98 -1.69
CA LEU A 96 12.80 24.28 -2.92
C LEU A 96 12.34 25.09 -4.14
N GLU A 97 13.21 25.19 -5.14
CA GLU A 97 12.85 25.71 -6.46
C GLU A 97 12.15 24.63 -7.28
N GLU A 98 11.42 25.01 -8.34
CA GLU A 98 10.67 24.08 -9.20
C GLU A 98 11.53 22.95 -9.79
N LYS A 99 12.81 23.22 -10.07
CA LYS A 99 13.76 22.22 -10.55
C LYS A 99 14.26 21.23 -9.48
N ASP A 100 14.02 21.51 -8.20
CA ASP A 100 14.58 20.75 -7.07
C ASP A 100 13.55 19.80 -6.43
N TYR A 101 12.30 19.78 -6.94
CA TYR A 101 11.29 18.81 -6.56
C TYR A 101 10.60 18.21 -7.78
N GLY A 102 9.96 17.07 -7.59
CA GLY A 102 9.21 16.38 -8.63
C GLY A 102 7.84 15.94 -8.14
N GLU A 103 7.07 15.35 -9.05
CA GLU A 103 5.76 14.79 -8.75
C GLU A 103 5.71 13.32 -9.17
N LEU A 104 5.13 12.51 -8.29
CA LEU A 104 4.77 11.13 -8.58
C LEU A 104 3.28 11.09 -8.90
N ASN A 105 2.97 10.90 -10.18
CA ASN A 105 1.62 10.80 -10.70
C ASN A 105 1.36 9.36 -11.15
N VAL A 106 0.14 8.89 -10.95
CA VAL A 106 -0.31 7.57 -11.42
C VAL A 106 -1.38 7.79 -12.47
N PHE A 107 -1.10 7.38 -13.70
CA PHE A 107 -2.00 7.63 -14.83
C PHE A 107 -3.13 6.61 -14.90
N SER A 108 -2.82 5.35 -14.62
CA SER A 108 -3.79 4.27 -14.63
C SER A 108 -3.49 3.23 -13.57
N LEU A 109 -4.54 2.61 -13.04
CA LEU A 109 -4.43 1.44 -12.17
C LEU A 109 -5.41 0.39 -12.64
N LYS A 110 -4.92 -0.83 -12.85
CA LYS A 110 -5.70 -1.98 -13.24
C LYS A 110 -5.59 -3.06 -12.17
N GLN A 111 -6.67 -3.79 -11.95
CA GLN A 111 -6.67 -5.00 -11.14
C GLN A 111 -7.14 -6.16 -12.01
N ASN A 112 -6.29 -7.18 -12.17
CA ASN A 112 -6.55 -8.33 -13.04
C ASN A 112 -7.05 -7.91 -14.45
N GLY A 113 -6.43 -6.87 -15.03
CA GLY A 113 -6.77 -6.31 -16.35
C GLY A 113 -7.98 -5.37 -16.39
N ARG A 114 -8.72 -5.19 -15.30
CA ARG A 114 -9.84 -4.23 -15.21
C ARG A 114 -9.36 -2.88 -14.69
N SER A 115 -9.69 -1.80 -15.39
CA SER A 115 -9.37 -0.44 -14.92
C SER A 115 -10.11 -0.14 -13.62
N LEU A 116 -9.41 0.46 -12.67
CA LEU A 116 -9.98 0.95 -11.42
C LEU A 116 -10.04 2.47 -11.42
N GLU A 117 -11.04 3.00 -10.73
CA GLU A 117 -11.09 4.42 -10.38
C GLU A 117 -10.00 4.72 -9.33
N ILE A 118 -9.29 5.82 -9.54
CA ILE A 118 -8.21 6.27 -8.65
C ILE A 118 -8.47 7.69 -8.16
N SER A 119 -8.15 7.94 -6.89
CA SER A 119 -8.20 9.25 -6.26
C SER A 119 -6.86 9.53 -5.59
N GLN A 120 -6.08 10.43 -6.20
CA GLN A 120 -4.85 10.93 -5.61
C GLN A 120 -5.17 12.05 -4.61
N ARG A 121 -4.68 11.90 -3.38
CA ARG A 121 -4.80 12.89 -2.30
C ARG A 121 -3.45 13.05 -1.65
N GLU A 122 -2.75 14.11 -2.02
CA GLU A 122 -1.40 14.42 -1.53
C GLU A 122 -0.43 13.24 -1.77
N THR A 123 -0.11 12.51 -0.70
CA THR A 123 0.83 11.39 -0.69
C THR A 123 0.15 10.03 -0.76
N ILE A 124 -1.16 9.97 -1.00
CA ILE A 124 -1.95 8.73 -1.00
C ILE A 124 -2.71 8.62 -2.32
N LEU A 125 -2.54 7.49 -3.01
CA LEU A 125 -3.45 7.06 -4.07
C LEU A 125 -4.46 6.07 -3.47
N LEU A 126 -5.73 6.43 -3.50
CA LEU A 126 -6.84 5.54 -3.13
C LEU A 126 -7.42 4.91 -4.38
N SER A 127 -7.68 3.61 -4.33
CA SER A 127 -8.55 2.94 -5.30
C SER A 127 -9.57 2.04 -4.60
N ASP A 128 -10.81 2.12 -5.08
CA ASP A 128 -11.94 1.33 -4.57
C ASP A 128 -12.25 0.20 -5.54
N SER A 129 -12.12 -1.03 -5.06
CA SER A 129 -12.37 -2.28 -5.78
C SER A 129 -13.63 -2.99 -5.24
N SER A 130 -14.47 -2.31 -4.47
CA SER A 130 -15.72 -2.86 -3.90
C SER A 130 -16.74 -3.33 -4.94
N ALA A 131 -16.62 -2.92 -6.21
CA ALA A 131 -17.38 -3.48 -7.31
C ALA A 131 -17.00 -4.94 -7.62
N ASP A 132 -15.79 -5.37 -7.27
CA ASP A 132 -15.28 -6.72 -7.46
C ASP A 132 -15.38 -7.54 -6.17
N LYS A 133 -16.54 -8.20 -5.98
CA LYS A 133 -16.84 -9.14 -4.87
C LYS A 133 -15.92 -10.38 -4.78
N TYR A 134 -14.83 -10.42 -5.54
CA TYR A 134 -13.98 -11.60 -5.73
C TYR A 134 -12.50 -11.36 -5.40
N ALA A 135 -12.16 -10.42 -4.50
CA ALA A 135 -10.78 -10.30 -3.98
C ALA A 135 -10.45 -11.39 -2.95
N GLN A 136 -10.50 -12.64 -3.40
CA GLN A 136 -9.81 -13.78 -2.80
C GLN A 136 -8.39 -13.87 -3.41
N SER A 137 -7.45 -14.41 -2.65
CA SER A 137 -5.99 -14.36 -2.81
C SER A 137 -5.40 -14.49 -4.24
N GLY A 138 -4.25 -13.84 -4.47
CA GLY A 138 -3.45 -14.00 -5.70
C GLY A 138 -3.73 -12.97 -6.80
N LYS A 139 -4.01 -11.71 -6.44
CA LYS A 139 -4.40 -10.68 -7.41
C LYS A 139 -3.22 -9.81 -7.83
N ALA A 140 -3.16 -9.53 -9.14
CA ALA A 140 -2.21 -8.60 -9.74
C ALA A 140 -2.84 -7.21 -9.87
N PHE A 141 -2.14 -6.20 -9.37
CA PHE A 141 -2.40 -4.79 -9.62
C PHE A 141 -1.34 -4.28 -10.57
N ALA A 142 -1.72 -3.67 -11.69
CA ALA A 142 -0.79 -3.03 -12.60
C ALA A 142 -1.04 -1.52 -12.58
N ALA A 143 -0.04 -0.75 -12.18
CA ALA A 143 -0.05 0.70 -12.17
C ALA A 143 0.85 1.23 -13.28
N GLU A 144 0.38 2.23 -14.01
CA GLU A 144 1.16 2.98 -14.98
C GLU A 144 1.50 4.34 -14.37
N LEU A 145 2.80 4.62 -14.31
CA LEU A 145 3.43 5.73 -13.61
C LEU A 145 4.13 6.66 -14.58
#